data_AF-A0A914VVI4-F1
#
_entry.id   AF-A0A914VVI4-F1
#
_cell.length_a   1.000
_cell.length_b   1.000
_cell.length_c   1.000
_cell.angle_alpha   90.00
_cell.angle_beta   90.00
_cell.angle_gamma   90.00
#
_symmetry.space_group_name_H-M   'P 1'
#
loop_
_entity.id
_entity.type
_entity.pdbx_description
1 polymer ?
#
loop_
_entity_poly.entity_id
_entity_poly.type
_entity_poly.pdbx_seq_one_letter_code
_entity_poly.pdbx_strand_id
1 'polypeptide(L)'
;MASGPFMNTRIADQKREDFRRYLEEAGVLEAMTRALAKLNDESQRPTDPMQYICNTLKVSQPGQPTIDGLRNQLADAQAELKRLRSENEFLVTELSKTKPMSRSSPSSSDCASPKHSPPKKQPLMSSTKGGRK
;
A
#
# COMPACT_ATOMS: atom_id res chain seq x y z
N MET A 1 -9.09 -28.93 56.21
CA MET A 1 -9.03 -28.92 54.74
C MET A 1 -8.48 -27.58 54.31
N ALA A 2 -7.17 -27.49 54.04
CA ALA A 2 -6.55 -26.25 53.58
C ALA A 2 -6.62 -26.21 52.05
N SER A 3 -7.61 -25.50 51.50
CA SER A 3 -7.57 -25.07 50.10
C SER A 3 -6.42 -24.08 49.95
N GLY A 4 -5.26 -24.59 49.54
CA GLY A 4 -4.06 -23.80 49.33
C GLY A 4 -4.11 -22.93 48.05
N PRO A 5 -3.24 -21.92 47.92
CA PRO A 5 -3.22 -20.91 46.86
C PRO A 5 -2.86 -21.44 45.45
N PHE A 6 -2.76 -22.76 45.30
CA PHE A 6 -2.36 -23.45 44.08
C PHE A 6 -3.35 -23.25 42.92
N MET A 7 -4.66 -23.12 43.21
CA MET A 7 -5.67 -22.94 42.15
C MET A 7 -5.68 -21.53 41.55
N ASN A 8 -5.42 -20.49 42.35
CA ASN A 8 -5.34 -19.11 41.84
C ASN A 8 -4.07 -18.87 41.01
N THR A 9 -2.95 -19.49 41.38
CA THR A 9 -1.68 -19.37 40.64
C THR A 9 -1.83 -19.98 39.25
N ARG A 10 -2.45 -21.16 39.16
CA ARG A 10 -2.68 -21.85 37.88
C ARG A 10 -3.58 -21.06 36.93
N ILE A 11 -4.60 -20.38 37.44
CA ILE A 11 -5.46 -19.50 36.64
C ILE A 11 -4.70 -18.24 36.19
N ALA A 12 -3.84 -17.68 37.04
CA ALA A 12 -3.00 -16.54 36.68
C ALA A 12 -1.96 -16.91 35.62
N ASP A 13 -1.36 -18.09 35.72
CA ASP A 13 -0.40 -18.61 34.75
C ASP A 13 -1.06 -18.85 33.39
N GLN A 14 -2.28 -19.41 33.36
CA GLN A 14 -3.04 -19.59 32.12
C GLN A 14 -3.29 -18.26 31.41
N LYS A 15 -3.74 -17.22 32.14
CA LYS A 15 -3.97 -15.88 31.56
C LYS A 15 -2.70 -15.26 31.01
N ARG A 16 -1.56 -15.44 31.71
CA ARG A 16 -0.25 -14.97 31.23
C ARG A 16 0.17 -15.69 29.96
N GLU A 17 -0.04 -17.00 29.90
CA GLU A 17 0.30 -17.81 28.73
C GLU A 17 -0.55 -17.46 27.52
N ASP A 18 -1.86 -17.25 27.71
CA ASP A 18 -2.77 -16.82 26.64
C ASP A 18 -2.36 -15.44 26.10
N PHE A 19 -1.94 -14.51 26.96
CA PHE A 19 -1.44 -13.21 26.53
C PHE A 19 -0.09 -13.31 25.80
N ARG A 20 0.81 -14.18 26.28
CA ARG A 20 2.08 -14.46 25.59
C ARG A 20 1.82 -15.00 24.18
N ARG A 21 0.95 -16.00 24.06
CA ARG A 21 0.59 -16.60 22.77
C ARG A 21 -0.03 -15.55 21.84
N TYR A 22 -0.91 -14.68 22.34
CA TYR A 22 -1.47 -13.59 21.55
C TYR A 22 -0.38 -12.67 20.96
N LEU A 23 0.63 -12.29 21.75
CA LEU A 23 1.75 -11.47 21.28
C LEU A 23 2.66 -12.22 20.29
N GLU A 24 2.80 -13.53 20.46
CA GLU A 24 3.57 -14.40 19.59
C GLU A 24 2.89 -14.59 18.22
N GLU A 25 1.58 -14.90 18.22
CA GLU A 25 0.75 -15.02 17.02
C GLU A 25 0.70 -13.71 16.23
N ALA A 26 0.66 -12.57 16.92
CA ALA A 26 0.72 -11.24 16.30
C ALA A 26 2.14 -10.82 15.84
N GLY A 27 3.17 -11.64 16.10
CA GLY A 27 4.56 -11.36 15.73
C GLY A 27 5.23 -10.24 16.54
N VAL A 28 4.61 -9.76 17.62
CA VAL A 28 5.14 -8.66 18.46
C VAL A 28 6.46 -9.05 19.11
N LEU A 29 6.54 -10.29 19.60
CA LEU A 29 7.76 -10.80 20.25
C LEU A 29 8.95 -10.83 19.27
N GLU A 30 8.70 -11.26 18.03
CA GLU A 30 9.74 -11.32 17.00
C GLU A 30 10.17 -9.90 16.57
N ALA A 31 9.22 -8.97 16.40
CA ALA A 31 9.52 -7.59 16.07
C ALA A 31 10.32 -6.87 17.18
N MET A 32 9.95 -7.06 18.45
CA MET A 32 10.72 -6.54 19.58
C MET A 32 12.12 -7.14 19.65
N THR A 33 12.25 -8.46 19.45
CA THR A 33 13.55 -9.14 19.45
C THR A 33 14.47 -8.58 18.37
N ARG A 34 13.97 -8.39 17.14
CA ARG A 34 14.73 -7.77 16.04
C ARG A 34 15.13 -6.33 16.36
N ALA A 35 14.23 -5.53 16.92
CA ALA A 35 14.53 -4.13 17.26
C ALA A 35 15.64 -4.02 18.32
N LEU A 36 15.59 -4.90 19.34
CA LEU A 36 16.62 -4.96 20.37
C LEU A 36 17.95 -5.50 19.85
N ALA A 37 17.93 -6.51 18.98
CA ALA A 37 19.15 -7.03 18.34
C ALA A 37 19.86 -5.93 17.52
N LYS A 38 19.10 -5.18 16.70
CA LYS A 38 19.66 -4.07 15.91
C LYS A 38 20.26 -2.96 16.79
N LEU A 39 19.57 -2.62 17.88
CA LEU A 39 20.09 -1.65 18.86
C LEU A 39 21.36 -2.17 19.57
N ASN A 40 21.47 -3.48 19.78
CA ASN A 40 22.64 -4.09 20.40
C ASN A 40 23.84 -4.17 19.44
N ASP A 41 23.59 -4.41 18.15
CA ASP A 41 24.63 -4.48 17.11
C ASP A 41 25.15 -3.10 16.69
N GLU A 42 24.42 -2.03 17.02
CA GLU A 42 24.79 -0.67 16.68
C GLU A 42 26.05 -0.20 17.44
N SER A 43 27.15 -0.14 16.70
CA SER A 43 28.46 0.33 17.20
C SER A 43 28.42 1.75 17.77
N GLN A 44 27.52 2.60 17.26
CA GLN A 44 27.19 3.90 17.86
C GLN A 44 25.82 3.80 18.54
N ARG A 45 25.82 3.80 19.87
CA ARG A 45 24.58 3.82 20.65
C ARG A 45 23.78 5.07 20.28
N PRO A 46 22.53 4.93 19.81
CA PRO A 46 21.68 6.07 19.52
C PRO A 46 21.55 6.98 20.74
N THR A 47 21.60 8.30 20.52
CA THR A 47 21.38 9.31 21.58
C THR A 47 20.02 9.13 22.25
N ASP A 48 19.02 8.66 21.49
CA ASP A 48 17.69 8.31 21.98
C ASP A 48 17.33 6.86 21.56
N PRO A 49 17.53 5.88 22.44
CA PRO A 49 17.23 4.47 22.14
C PRO A 49 15.72 4.20 22.01
N MET A 50 14.86 5.00 22.67
CA MET A 50 13.41 4.83 22.56
C MET A 50 12.91 5.21 21.18
N GLN A 51 13.35 6.36 20.66
CA GLN A 51 13.06 6.77 19.28
C GLN A 51 13.56 5.74 18.27
N TYR A 52 14.76 5.20 18.49
CA TYR A 52 15.33 4.17 17.62
C TYR A 52 14.46 2.91 17.55
N ILE A 53 14.07 2.37 18.71
CA ILE A 53 13.22 1.18 18.78
C ILE A 53 11.87 1.46 18.11
N CYS A 54 11.23 2.61 18.39
CA CYS A 54 9.98 3.00 17.76
C CYS A 54 10.06 3.05 16.24
N ASN A 55 11.14 3.61 15.68
CA ASN A 55 11.32 3.67 14.24
C ASN A 55 11.59 2.28 13.63
N THR A 56 12.37 1.45 14.31
CA THR A 56 12.65 0.09 13.86
C THR A 56 11.37 -0.77 13.83
N LEU A 57 10.49 -0.61 14.82
CA LEU A 57 9.20 -1.30 14.86
C LEU A 57 8.24 -0.84 13.75
N LYS A 58 8.24 0.45 13.39
CA LYS A 58 7.44 0.97 12.25
C LYS A 58 7.85 0.32 10.93
N VAL A 59 9.13 0.12 10.72
CA VAL A 59 9.66 -0.54 9.50
C VAL A 59 9.37 -2.04 9.50
N SER A 60 9.28 -2.66 10.68
CA SER A 60 9.06 -4.10 10.82
C SER A 60 7.58 -4.53 10.71
N GLN A 61 6.63 -3.62 10.44
CA GLN A 61 5.22 -4.00 10.29
C GLN A 61 5.02 -4.87 9.03
N PRO A 62 4.66 -6.16 9.17
CA PRO A 62 4.36 -7.02 8.03
C PRO A 62 3.10 -6.49 7.33
N GLY A 63 3.21 -6.16 6.05
CA GLY A 63 2.11 -5.63 5.23
C GLY A 63 2.32 -4.22 4.69
N GLN A 64 3.31 -3.46 5.20
CA GLN A 64 3.79 -2.29 4.48
C GLN A 64 4.81 -2.75 3.42
N PRO A 65 4.60 -2.42 2.13
CA PRO A 65 5.59 -2.72 1.12
C PRO A 65 6.88 -1.99 1.50
N THR A 66 7.96 -2.76 1.69
CA THR A 66 9.28 -2.21 1.99
C THR A 66 9.63 -1.17 0.93
N ILE A 67 10.39 -0.13 1.30
CA ILE A 67 10.83 0.91 0.37
C ILE A 67 11.43 0.30 -0.91
N ASP A 68 12.21 -0.78 -0.78
CA ASP A 68 12.81 -1.49 -1.91
C ASP A 68 11.76 -2.25 -2.75
N GLY A 69 10.73 -2.81 -2.11
CA GLY A 69 9.60 -3.43 -2.82
C GLY A 69 8.80 -2.42 -3.64
N LEU A 70 8.54 -1.24 -3.08
CA LEU A 70 7.90 -0.12 -3.80
C LEU A 70 8.76 0.37 -4.96
N ARG A 71 10.08 0.48 -4.77
CA ARG A 71 11.03 0.87 -5.83
C ARG A 71 11.04 -0.13 -6.98
N ASN A 72 11.04 -1.42 -6.68
CA ASN A 72 11.01 -2.47 -7.71
C ASN A 72 9.70 -2.43 -8.50
N GLN A 73 8.55 -2.33 -7.84
CA GLN A 73 7.26 -2.20 -8.52
C GLN A 73 7.20 -0.95 -9.42
N LEU A 74 7.79 0.16 -8.98
CA LEU A 74 7.87 1.38 -9.77
C LEU A 74 8.76 1.19 -11.00
N ALA A 75 9.91 0.52 -10.85
CA ALA A 75 10.80 0.20 -11.95
C ALA A 75 10.13 -0.71 -12.99
N ASP A 76 9.44 -1.77 -12.53
CA ASP A 76 8.71 -2.71 -13.39
C ASP A 76 7.59 -2.01 -14.17
N ALA A 77 6.79 -1.19 -13.47
CA ALA A 77 5.71 -0.42 -14.10
C ALA A 77 6.25 0.59 -15.13
N GLN A 78 7.38 1.24 -14.85
CA GLN A 78 8.04 2.14 -15.80
C GLN A 78 8.58 1.42 -17.03
N ALA A 79 9.18 0.24 -16.85
CA ALA A 79 9.66 -0.59 -17.95
C ALA A 79 8.51 -1.01 -18.88
N GLU A 80 7.37 -1.42 -18.31
CA GLU A 80 6.19 -1.81 -19.07
C GLU A 80 5.57 -0.62 -19.81
N LEU A 81 5.47 0.55 -19.16
CA LEU A 81 5.02 1.78 -19.82
C LEU A 81 5.92 2.16 -20.99
N LYS A 82 7.24 2.01 -20.86
CA LYS A 82 8.19 2.28 -21.94
C LYS A 82 7.97 1.30 -23.11
N ARG A 83 7.84 0.00 -22.81
CA ARG A 83 7.59 -1.05 -23.82
C ARG A 83 6.30 -0.77 -24.60
N LEU A 84 5.20 -0.54 -23.88
CA LEU A 84 3.90 -0.24 -24.48
C LEU A 84 3.92 1.04 -25.31
N ARG A 85 4.62 2.09 -24.86
CA ARG A 85 4.75 3.33 -25.64
C ARG A 85 5.52 3.11 -26.94
N SER A 86 6.65 2.39 -26.90
CA SER A 86 7.41 2.08 -28.11
C SER A 86 6.61 1.21 -29.09
N GLU A 87 5.85 0.24 -28.60
CA GLU A 87 4.96 -0.57 -29.43
C GLU A 87 3.85 0.28 -30.06
N ASN A 88 3.24 1.19 -29.28
CA ASN A 88 2.22 2.08 -29.79
C ASN A 88 2.77 3.04 -30.87
N GLU A 89 3.94 3.64 -30.64
CA GLU A 89 4.61 4.48 -31.63
C GLU A 89 4.95 3.73 -32.91
N PHE A 90 5.43 2.49 -32.79
CA PHE A 90 5.71 1.62 -33.94
C PHE A 90 4.43 1.33 -34.75
N LEU A 91 3.35 0.92 -34.07
CA LEU A 91 2.07 0.60 -34.71
C LEU A 91 1.42 1.83 -35.36
N VAL A 92 1.45 2.99 -34.72
CA VAL A 92 0.96 4.25 -35.29
C VAL A 92 1.73 4.60 -36.56
N THR A 93 3.05 4.41 -36.54
CA THR A 93 3.91 4.64 -37.69
C THR A 93 3.56 3.69 -38.84
N GLU A 94 3.36 2.40 -38.57
CA GLU A 94 2.96 1.41 -39.59
C GLU A 94 1.55 1.66 -40.15
N LEU A 95 0.58 2.04 -39.31
CA LEU A 95 -0.76 2.42 -39.76
C LEU A 95 -0.75 3.67 -40.64
N SER A 96 0.14 4.63 -40.36
CA SER A 96 0.28 5.83 -41.19
C SER A 96 0.88 5.53 -42.56
N LYS A 97 1.80 4.55 -42.65
CA LYS A 97 2.40 4.10 -43.91
C LYS A 97 1.44 3.26 -44.76
N THR A 98 0.57 2.48 -44.12
CA THR A 98 -0.38 1.57 -44.79
C THR A 98 -1.68 2.25 -45.22
N LYS A 99 -1.88 3.54 -44.93
CA LYS A 99 -3.02 4.32 -45.40
C LYS A 99 -2.58 5.52 -46.25
N PRO A 100 -2.34 5.27 -47.54
CA PRO A 100 -3.05 6.05 -48.54
C PRO A 100 -3.70 5.15 -49.60
N MET A 101 -4.93 5.53 -50.00
CA MET A 101 -5.66 5.07 -51.19
C MET A 101 -6.60 3.84 -51.05
N SER A 102 -7.85 4.09 -50.62
CA SER A 102 -9.00 3.86 -51.51
C SER A 102 -10.08 4.92 -51.24
N ARG A 103 -10.58 5.49 -52.35
CA ARG A 103 -11.45 6.67 -52.42
C ARG A 103 -12.94 6.30 -52.35
N SER A 104 -13.73 7.33 -52.07
CA SER A 104 -15.13 7.63 -52.43
C SER A 104 -16.29 6.88 -51.75
N SER A 105 -17.02 7.65 -50.92
CA SER A 105 -18.48 7.65 -50.71
C SER A 105 -19.23 8.03 -52.01
N PRO A 106 -20.58 7.85 -52.19
CA PRO A 106 -21.66 7.90 -51.17
C PRO A 106 -22.80 6.85 -51.35
N SER A 107 -23.90 7.00 -50.58
CA SER A 107 -25.15 6.18 -50.51
C SER A 107 -25.08 5.07 -49.48
N SER A 108 -26.01 4.81 -48.56
CA SER A 108 -27.35 5.28 -48.17
C SER A 108 -27.56 4.58 -46.81
N SER A 109 -28.11 5.16 -45.75
CA SER A 109 -29.53 5.33 -45.45
C SER A 109 -29.60 5.33 -43.91
N ASP A 110 -30.46 6.18 -43.36
CA ASP A 110 -31.03 6.21 -42.01
C ASP A 110 -30.49 5.23 -40.92
N CYS A 111 -30.22 5.73 -39.72
CA CYS A 111 -31.27 5.99 -38.73
C CYS A 111 -30.68 6.24 -37.32
N ALA A 112 -31.34 7.14 -36.60
CA ALA A 112 -31.44 7.24 -35.13
C ALA A 112 -30.16 7.49 -34.29
N SER A 113 -30.05 8.74 -33.83
CA SER A 113 -29.35 9.06 -32.57
C SER A 113 -29.95 8.29 -31.39
N PRO A 114 -29.16 8.04 -30.34
CA PRO A 114 -29.56 8.61 -29.05
C PRO A 114 -28.45 9.41 -28.37
N LYS A 115 -28.87 10.55 -27.84
CA LYS A 115 -28.09 11.52 -27.07
C LYS A 115 -27.49 10.87 -25.82
N HIS A 116 -26.20 11.08 -25.56
CA HIS A 116 -25.66 10.96 -24.20
C HIS A 116 -24.75 12.15 -23.86
N SER A 117 -25.20 12.89 -22.85
CA SER A 117 -24.64 14.16 -22.37
C SER A 117 -23.31 13.96 -21.65
N PRO A 118 -22.40 14.95 -21.66
CA PRO A 118 -21.15 14.88 -20.90
C PRO A 118 -21.41 14.97 -19.38
N PRO A 119 -20.61 14.28 -18.54
CA PRO A 119 -20.78 14.30 -17.09
C PRO A 119 -20.42 15.69 -16.53
N LYS A 120 -21.30 16.21 -15.66
CA LYS A 120 -21.14 17.48 -14.95
C LYS A 120 -19.89 17.42 -14.06
N LYS A 121 -18.96 18.36 -14.27
CA LYS A 121 -17.90 18.69 -13.31
C LYS A 121 -18.56 19.24 -12.04
N GLN A 122 -18.40 18.58 -10.91
CA GLN A 122 -18.75 19.17 -9.61
C GLN A 122 -17.69 20.23 -9.25
N PRO A 123 -18.08 21.43 -8.80
CA PRO A 123 -17.13 22.42 -8.34
C PRO A 123 -16.68 22.10 -6.91
N LEU A 124 -15.36 22.25 -6.74
CA LEU A 124 -14.68 22.45 -5.46
C LEU A 124 -15.34 23.62 -4.71
N MET A 125 -15.86 23.36 -3.50
CA MET A 125 -16.33 24.43 -2.60
C MET A 125 -15.38 24.50 -1.41
N SER A 126 -14.64 25.60 -1.42
CA SER A 126 -13.73 26.10 -0.40
C SER A 126 -14.44 26.65 0.84
N SER A 127 -13.68 26.69 1.95
CA SER A 127 -13.76 27.66 3.05
C SER A 127 -14.82 27.41 4.14
N THR A 128 -14.44 27.18 5.40
CA THR A 128 -13.90 28.10 6.43
C THR A 128 -14.99 28.81 7.25
N LYS A 129 -14.79 28.75 8.58
CA LYS A 129 -15.27 29.63 9.67
C LYS A 129 -16.63 29.34 10.34
N GLY A 130 -16.51 28.91 11.61
CA GLY A 130 -16.87 29.75 12.77
C GLY A 130 -18.30 29.66 13.28
N GLY A 131 -18.46 29.44 14.59
CA GLY A 131 -19.75 29.62 15.26
C GLY A 131 -19.74 29.20 16.73
N ARG A 132 -19.52 30.18 17.62
CA ARG A 132 -19.81 30.12 19.06
C ARG A 132 -21.23 29.60 19.33
N LYS A 133 -21.39 28.83 20.41
CA LYS A 133 -22.25 29.18 21.55
C LYS A 133 -21.81 28.38 22.77
#